data_AF-A0A4U1C4E3-F1
#
_entry.id   AF-A0A4U1C4E3-F1
#
_cell.length_a   1.000
_cell.length_b   1.000
_cell.length_c   1.000
_cell.angle_alpha   90.00
_cell.angle_beta   90.00
_cell.angle_gamma   90.00
#
_symmetry.space_group_name_H-M   'P 1'
#
loop_
_entity.id
_entity.type
_entity.pdbx_description
1 polymer ?
#
loop_
_entity_poly.entity_id
_entity_poly.type
_entity_poly.pdbx_seq_one_letter_code
_entity_poly.pdbx_strand_id
1 'polypeptide(L)' 'MEEKKLPQKEKPALNSYIKYSGLGFQMIGVIGAFTFAGYKLDESQQTKTPIYTGILSLIGVLASLYIVLKGLKSN' A
#
# COMPACT_ATOMS: atom_id res chain seq x y z
N MET A 1 8.19 47.42 -9.94
CA MET A 1 7.90 46.11 -10.56
C MET A 1 7.23 45.26 -9.50
N GLU A 2 5.91 45.16 -9.52
CA GLU A 2 5.19 44.29 -8.60
C GLU A 2 5.40 42.84 -9.03
N GLU A 3 6.12 42.06 -8.22
CA GLU A 3 6.13 40.61 -8.31
C GLU A 3 4.70 40.11 -8.10
N LYS A 4 4.05 39.78 -9.22
CA LYS A 4 2.73 39.17 -9.26
C LYS A 4 2.84 37.78 -8.65
N LYS A 5 2.68 37.66 -7.33
CA LYS A 5 2.58 36.37 -6.63
C LYS A 5 1.42 35.61 -7.25
N LEU A 6 1.76 34.56 -8.01
CA LEU A 6 0.78 33.67 -8.62
C LEU A 6 -0.15 33.14 -7.52
N PRO A 7 -1.47 33.25 -7.67
CA PRO A 7 -2.39 32.63 -6.74
C PRO A 7 -2.15 31.13 -6.90
N GLN A 8 -1.62 30.49 -5.86
CA GLN A 8 -1.46 29.05 -5.78
C GLN A 8 -2.87 28.47 -5.64
N LYS A 9 -3.60 28.46 -6.76
CA LYS A 9 -4.89 27.83 -6.93
C LYS A 9 -4.66 26.35 -6.64
N GLU A 10 -5.10 25.97 -5.46
CA GLU A 10 -5.40 24.61 -5.02
C GLU A 10 -5.75 23.77 -6.25
N LYS A 11 -4.89 22.79 -6.56
CA LYS A 11 -5.20 21.75 -7.54
C LYS A 11 -5.67 20.52 -6.76
N PRO A 12 -6.93 20.47 -6.30
CA PRO A 12 -7.44 19.32 -5.53
C PRO A 12 -7.25 17.99 -6.27
N ALA A 13 -7.27 18.01 -7.61
CA ALA A 13 -7.02 16.83 -8.44
C ALA A 13 -5.55 16.34 -8.40
N LEU A 14 -4.58 17.24 -8.32
CA LEU A 14 -3.15 16.89 -8.29
C LEU A 14 -2.76 16.33 -6.92
N ASN A 15 -3.31 16.90 -5.84
CA ASN A 15 -3.20 16.34 -4.49
C ASN A 15 -3.83 14.94 -4.40
N SER A 16 -4.99 14.73 -5.03
CA SER A 16 -5.65 13.43 -5.00
C SER A 16 -4.81 12.35 -5.70
N TYR A 17 -4.28 12.64 -6.89
CA TYR A 17 -3.43 11.69 -7.62
C TYR A 17 -2.18 11.31 -6.81
N ILE A 18 -1.47 12.31 -6.27
CA ILE A 18 -0.29 12.07 -5.43
C ILE A 18 -0.66 11.26 -4.18
N LYS A 19 -1.82 11.52 -3.56
CA LYS A 19 -2.32 10.80 -2.38
C LYS A 19 -2.62 9.33 -2.71
N TYR A 20 -3.27 9.04 -3.85
CA TYR A 20 -3.53 7.67 -4.28
C TYR A 20 -2.26 6.92 -4.70
N SER A 21 -1.31 7.58 -5.35
CA SER A 21 0.00 6.99 -5.63
C SER A 21 0.73 6.60 -4.34
N GLY A 22 0.76 7.48 -3.33
CA GLY A 22 1.36 7.19 -2.03
C GLY A 22 0.68 6.04 -1.28
N LEU A 23 -0.65 5.97 -1.34
CA LEU A 23 -1.43 4.84 -0.81
C LEU A 23 -1.10 3.54 -1.54
N GLY A 24 -0.98 3.57 -2.87
CA GLY A 24 -0.58 2.40 -3.66
C GLY A 24 0.80 1.87 -3.28
N PHE A 25 1.78 2.76 -3.10
CA PHE A 25 3.10 2.38 -2.60
C PHE A 25 3.04 1.75 -1.20
N GLN A 26 2.22 2.30 -0.30
CA GLN A 26 2.00 1.71 1.02
C GLN A 26 1.39 0.31 0.92
N MET A 27 0.39 0.10 0.04
CA MET A 27 -0.24 -1.20 -0.18
C MET A 27 0.75 -2.24 -0.69
N ILE A 28 1.58 -1.86 -1.67
CA ILE A 28 2.62 -2.73 -2.22
C ILE A 28 3.65 -3.09 -1.13
N GLY A 29 4.04 -2.12 -0.30
CA GLY A 29 4.95 -2.37 0.83
C GLY A 29 4.39 -3.39 1.82
N VAL A 30 3.11 -3.25 2.21
CA VAL A 30 2.44 -4.20 3.11
C VAL A 30 2.35 -5.58 2.48
N ILE A 31 1.83 -5.69 1.25
CA ILE A 31 1.68 -6.98 0.56
C ILE A 31 3.03 -7.66 0.35
N GLY A 32 4.06 -6.89 -0.03
CA GLY A 32 5.42 -7.38 -0.19
C GLY A 32 6.01 -7.90 1.12
N ALA A 33 5.81 -7.18 2.23
CA ALA A 33 6.28 -7.61 3.54
C ALA A 33 5.62 -8.92 4.00
N PHE A 34 4.29 -9.04 3.85
CA PHE A 34 3.57 -10.27 4.18
C PHE A 34 3.96 -11.44 3.26
N THR A 35 4.08 -11.19 1.95
CA THR A 35 4.50 -12.22 0.98
C THR A 35 5.93 -12.69 1.27
N PHE A 36 6.85 -11.77 1.55
CA PHE A 36 8.23 -12.12 1.88
C PHE A 36 8.35 -12.86 3.21
N ALA A 37 7.59 -12.45 4.23
CA ALA A 37 7.51 -13.16 5.49
C ALA A 37 6.98 -14.58 5.30
N GLY A 38 5.94 -14.76 4.47
CA GLY A 38 5.40 -16.06 4.12
C GLY A 38 6.40 -16.94 3.37
N TYR A 39 7.10 -16.34 2.41
CA TYR A 39 8.13 -17.02 1.61
C TYR A 39 9.27 -17.53 2.47
N LYS A 40 9.81 -16.69 3.37
CA LYS A 40 10.88 -17.10 4.28
C LYS A 40 10.42 -18.20 5.25
N LEU A 41 9.14 -18.19 5.62
CA LEU A 41 8.57 -19.22 6.49
C LEU A 41 8.40 -20.55 5.75
N ASP A 42 7.94 -20.53 4.50
CA ASP A 42 7.87 -21.71 3.63
C ASP A 42 9.26 -22.29 3.33
N GLU A 43 10.25 -21.42 3.09
CA GLU A 43 11.64 -21.82 2.86
C GLU A 43 12.23 -22.53 4.08
N SER A 44 11.97 -22.00 5.28
CA SER A 44 12.41 -22.63 6.55
C SER A 44 11.77 -23.99 6.80
N GLN A 45 10.56 -24.22 6.29
CA GLN A 45 9.80 -25.46 6.50
C GLN A 45 10.10 -26.54 5.44
N GLN A 46 10.97 -26.26 4.44
CA GLN A 46 11.27 -27.15 3.29
C GLN A 46 10.02 -27.78 2.65
N THR A 47 8.86 -27.12 2.80
CA THR A 47 7.59 -27.71 2.41
C THR A 47 7.46 -27.52 0.91
N LYS A 48 7.30 -28.62 0.16
CA LYS A 48 7.18 -28.60 -1.32
C LYS A 48 6.01 -27.75 -1.81
N THR A 49 5.07 -27.43 -0.93
CA THR A 49 3.91 -26.58 -1.21
C THR A 49 3.99 -25.30 -0.36
N PRO A 50 3.96 -24.10 -0.98
CA PRO A 50 4.10 -22.84 -0.26
C PRO A 50 2.77 -22.44 0.42
N ILE A 51 2.34 -23.23 1.40
CA ILE A 51 1.06 -23.05 2.08
C ILE A 51 1.09 -21.78 2.94
N TYR A 52 2.20 -21.50 3.62
CA TYR A 52 2.31 -20.32 4.47
C TYR A 52 2.33 -19.04 3.64
N THR A 53 3.05 -19.00 2.52
CA THR A 53 3.01 -17.88 1.57
C THR A 53 1.61 -17.67 1.02
N GLY A 54 0.90 -18.75 0.67
CA GLY A 54 -0.49 -18.66 0.19
C GLY A 54 -1.41 -17.99 1.21
N ILE A 55 -1.37 -18.43 2.46
CA ILE A 55 -2.19 -17.87 3.54
C ILE A 55 -1.75 -16.45 3.91
N LEU A 56 -0.44 -16.20 4.09
CA LEU A 56 0.07 -14.87 4.44
C LEU A 56 -0.17 -13.86 3.33
N SER A 57 -0.05 -14.25 2.06
CA SER A 57 -0.35 -13.40 0.91
C SER A 57 -1.84 -13.02 0.90
N LEU A 58 -2.73 -13.99 1.09
CA LEU A 58 -4.17 -13.74 1.14
C LEU A 58 -4.54 -12.80 2.29
N ILE A 59 -4.00 -13.04 3.49
CA ILE A 59 -4.19 -12.17 4.66
C ILE A 59 -3.57 -10.79 4.40
N GLY A 60 -2.38 -10.72 3.80
CA GLY A 60 -1.69 -9.48 3.49
C GLY A 60 -2.47 -8.60 2.51
N VAL A 61 -3.10 -9.19 1.50
CA VAL A 61 -3.99 -8.49 0.57
C VAL A 61 -5.24 -7.98 1.29
N LEU A 62 -5.91 -8.82 2.09
CA LEU A 62 -7.09 -8.43 2.85
C LEU A 62 -6.78 -7.31 3.87
N ALA A 63 -5.67 -7.43 4.60
CA ALA A 63 -5.21 -6.45 5.56
C ALA A 63 -4.84 -5.12 4.88
N SER A 64 -4.09 -5.18 3.78
CA SER A 64 -3.72 -4.00 2.98
C SER A 64 -4.96 -3.26 2.50
N LEU A 65 -5.94 -3.98 1.94
CA LEU A 65 -7.20 -3.41 1.51
C LEU A 65 -7.98 -2.80 2.68
N TYR A 66 -8.08 -3.50 3.82
CA TYR A 66 -8.77 -2.98 5.00
C TYR A 66 -8.14 -1.69 5.53
N ILE A 67 -6.81 -1.63 5.62
CA ILE A 67 -6.09 -0.44 6.08
C ILE A 67 -6.37 0.75 5.17
N VAL A 68 -6.34 0.55 3.85
CA VAL A 68 -6.60 1.61 2.87
C VAL A 68 -8.05 2.07 2.92
N LEU A 69 -9.01 1.14 2.89
CA LEU A 69 -10.43 1.47 2.96
C LEU A 69 -10.78 2.19 4.26
N LYS A 70 -10.22 1.75 5.39
CA LYS A 70 -10.38 2.43 6.69
C LYS A 70 -9.75 3.82 6.68
N GLY A 71 -8.55 3.96 6.10
CA GLY A 71 -7.87 5.25 5.95
C GLY A 71 -8.61 6.24 5.05
N LEU A 72 -9.27 5.74 4.00
CA LEU A 72 -10.12 6.53 3.11
C LEU A 72 -11.45 6.93 3.79
N LYS A 73 -12.10 6.03 4.53
CA LYS A 73 -13.35 6.31 5.26
C LYS A 73 -13.18 7.27 6.45
N SER A 74 -11.98 7.32 7.04
CA SER A 74 -11.68 8.15 8.22
C SER A 74 -11.20 9.58 7.87
N ASN A 75 -11.15 9.95 6.60
CA ASN A 75 -10.95 11.34 6.13
C ASN A 75 -12.29 11.93 5.69
#